data_AF-O65363-F1
#
_entry.id   AF-O65363-F1
#
_cell.length_a   1.000
_cell.length_b   1.000
_cell.length_c   1.000
_cell.angle_alpha   90.00
_cell.angle_beta   90.00
_cell.angle_gamma   90.00
#
_symmetry.space_group_name_H-M   'P 1'
#
loop_
_entity.id
_entity.type
_entity.pdbx_description
1 polymer ?
#
loop_
_entity_poly.entity_id
_entity_poly.type
_entity_poly.pdbx_seq_one_letter_code
_entity_poly.pdbx_strand_id
1 'polypeptide(L)'
;IAAEVFKKAGTYDEKRLFGVTTLDVVRAKTFYAGKANVPVAGVNVPVVGGHAGITILPLFSQATPKANLDDDVIKALTKRTQDGGTE
;
A
#
# COMPACT_ATOMS: atom_id res chain seq x y z
N ILE A 1 -10.22 8.37 15.57
CA ILE A 1 -10.10 9.62 16.38
C ILE A 1 -10.62 10.82 15.59
N ALA A 2 -9.98 11.24 14.48
CA ALA A 2 -10.39 12.43 13.72
C ALA A 2 -11.88 12.44 13.32
N ALA A 3 -12.39 11.33 12.78
CA ALA A 3 -13.82 11.18 12.43
C ALA A 3 -14.75 11.46 13.63
N GLU A 4 -14.46 10.90 14.80
CA GLU A 4 -15.28 11.08 16.00
C GLU A 4 -15.18 12.51 16.56
N VAL A 5 -14.04 13.16 16.41
CA VAL A 5 -13.88 14.59 16.77
C VAL A 5 -14.75 15.46 15.87
N PHE A 6 -14.75 15.23 14.55
CA PHE A 6 -15.61 15.97 13.63
C PHE A 6 -17.10 15.70 13.84
N LYS A 7 -17.48 14.46 14.19
CA LYS A 7 -18.87 14.13 14.57
C LYS A 7 -19.31 14.89 15.81
N LYS A 8 -18.48 14.94 16.86
CA LYS A 8 -18.75 15.72 18.07
C LYS A 8 -18.87 17.21 17.79
N ALA A 9 -18.12 17.73 16.81
CA ALA A 9 -18.19 19.13 16.38
C ALA A 9 -19.33 19.42 15.38
N GLY A 10 -20.12 18.43 14.96
CA GLY A 10 -21.20 18.60 13.97
C GLY A 10 -20.72 18.93 12.54
N THR A 11 -19.45 18.67 12.24
CA THR A 11 -18.78 19.08 10.97
C THR A 11 -18.23 17.89 10.17
N TYR A 12 -18.65 16.66 10.50
CA TYR A 12 -18.19 15.45 9.82
C TYR A 12 -18.73 15.36 8.38
N ASP A 13 -17.80 15.25 7.43
CA ASP A 13 -18.04 14.91 6.03
C ASP A 13 -17.10 13.78 5.64
N GLU A 14 -17.66 12.59 5.36
CA GLU A 14 -16.92 11.39 5.01
C GLU A 14 -16.12 11.52 3.70
N LYS A 15 -16.53 12.42 2.80
CA LYS A 15 -15.84 12.66 1.52
C LYS A 15 -14.64 13.58 1.66
N ARG A 16 -14.41 14.15 2.85
CA ARG A 16 -13.36 15.14 3.12
C ARG A 16 -12.34 14.69 4.17
N LEU A 17 -12.49 13.48 4.71
CA LEU A 17 -11.55 12.89 5.65
C LEU A 17 -10.75 11.77 4.98
N PHE A 18 -9.44 11.95 4.86
CA PHE A 18 -8.54 10.98 4.23
C PHE A 18 -7.43 10.56 5.20
N GLY A 19 -7.27 9.25 5.39
CA GLY A 19 -6.07 8.67 5.99
C GLY A 19 -5.00 8.49 4.91
N VAL A 20 -3.86 9.15 5.06
CA VAL A 20 -2.79 9.10 4.05
C VAL A 20 -2.04 7.77 4.16
N THR A 21 -2.26 6.87 3.19
CA THR A 21 -1.56 5.58 3.06
C THR A 21 -0.61 5.52 1.86
N THR A 22 -0.41 6.66 1.18
CA THR A 22 0.33 6.75 -0.08
C THR A 22 1.77 6.23 0.00
N LEU A 23 2.40 6.31 1.18
CA LEU A 23 3.76 5.78 1.38
C LEU A 23 3.84 4.26 1.15
N ASP A 24 2.81 3.51 1.56
CA ASP A 24 2.77 2.06 1.35
C ASP A 24 2.67 1.73 -0.15
N VAL A 25 1.93 2.54 -0.90
CA VAL A 25 1.85 2.43 -2.36
C VAL A 25 3.23 2.68 -2.99
N VAL A 26 3.93 3.73 -2.57
CA VAL A 26 5.28 4.05 -3.08
C VAL A 26 6.27 2.93 -2.76
N ARG A 27 6.24 2.38 -1.55
CA ARG A 27 7.05 1.21 -1.15
C ARG A 27 6.74 -0.01 -2.02
N ALA A 28 5.47 -0.41 -2.13
CA ALA A 28 5.04 -1.55 -2.91
C ALA A 28 5.46 -1.43 -4.38
N LYS A 29 5.27 -0.24 -4.99
CA LYS A 29 5.73 0.04 -6.36
C LYS A 29 7.24 -0.13 -6.51
N THR A 30 8.02 0.42 -5.59
CA THR A 30 9.48 0.38 -5.62
C THR A 30 9.99 -1.06 -5.50
N PHE A 31 9.46 -1.82 -4.55
CA PHE A 31 9.86 -3.21 -4.34
C PHE A 31 9.43 -4.14 -5.48
N TYR A 32 8.21 -3.95 -5.98
CA TYR A 32 7.71 -4.70 -7.14
C TYR A 32 8.56 -4.42 -8.39
N ALA A 33 8.82 -3.16 -8.70
CA ALA A 33 9.63 -2.75 -9.84
C ALA A 33 11.02 -3.40 -9.82
N GLY A 34 11.66 -3.43 -8.65
CA GLY A 34 12.97 -4.08 -8.48
C GLY A 34 12.94 -5.59 -8.71
N LYS A 35 11.85 -6.28 -8.32
CA LYS A 35 11.71 -7.73 -8.55
C LYS A 35 11.27 -8.08 -9.98
N ALA A 36 10.40 -7.25 -10.57
CA ALA A 36 9.92 -7.42 -11.94
C ALA A 36 10.90 -6.87 -13.00
N ASN A 37 11.98 -6.20 -12.57
CA ASN A 37 12.97 -5.55 -13.44
C ASN A 37 12.34 -4.56 -14.44
N VAL A 38 11.43 -3.72 -13.95
CA VAL A 38 10.72 -2.70 -14.74
C VAL A 38 10.93 -1.30 -14.14
N PRO A 39 10.79 -0.23 -14.94
CA PRO A 39 10.89 1.13 -14.41
C PRO A 39 9.78 1.44 -13.38
N VAL A 40 10.16 1.92 -12.19
CA VAL A 40 9.22 2.24 -11.10
C VAL A 40 8.11 3.22 -11.54
N ALA A 41 8.45 4.19 -12.39
CA ALA A 41 7.52 5.20 -12.88
C ALA A 41 6.34 4.60 -13.67
N GLY A 42 6.54 3.45 -14.32
CA GLY A 42 5.50 2.72 -15.06
C GLY A 42 4.73 1.71 -14.20
N VAL A 43 5.08 1.57 -12.92
CA VAL A 43 4.48 0.57 -12.03
C VAL A 43 3.29 1.15 -11.27
N ASN A 44 2.21 0.39 -11.26
CA ASN A 44 1.07 0.59 -10.38
C ASN A 44 0.79 -0.67 -9.57
N VAL A 45 0.76 -0.53 -8.24
CA VAL A 45 0.39 -1.60 -7.30
C VAL A 45 -0.65 -1.04 -6.34
N PRO A 46 -1.91 -1.52 -6.37
CA PRO A 46 -2.90 -1.15 -5.38
C PRO A 46 -2.50 -1.66 -3.99
N VAL A 47 -2.64 -0.81 -2.97
CA VAL A 47 -2.47 -1.21 -1.56
C VAL A 47 -3.75 -0.85 -0.83
N VAL A 48 -4.30 -1.82 -0.10
CA VAL A 48 -5.56 -1.70 0.64
C VAL A 48 -5.39 -2.10 2.10
N GLY A 49 -6.45 -1.92 2.90
CA GLY A 49 -6.47 -2.25 4.32
C GLY A 49 -6.13 -1.05 5.19
N GLY A 50 -5.09 -1.19 6.03
CA GLY A 50 -4.63 -0.18 6.97
C GLY A 50 -3.18 0.27 6.69
N HIS A 51 -2.59 0.96 7.68
CA HIS A 51 -1.23 1.53 7.60
C HIS A 51 -0.32 0.98 8.73
N ALA A 52 -0.55 -0.25 9.18
CA ALA A 52 0.24 -0.85 10.26
C ALA A 52 0.45 -2.35 10.07
N GLY A 53 1.71 -2.76 9.86
CA GLY A 53 2.13 -4.16 9.76
C GLY A 53 1.23 -4.96 8.81
N ILE A 54 0.67 -6.07 9.32
CA ILE A 54 -0.15 -7.00 8.54
C ILE A 54 -1.44 -6.40 7.96
N THR A 55 -1.86 -5.20 8.41
CA THR A 55 -3.03 -4.51 7.83
C THR A 55 -2.72 -3.90 6.45
N ILE A 56 -1.44 -3.75 6.09
CA ILE A 56 -1.00 -3.27 4.78
C ILE A 56 -1.07 -4.44 3.80
N LEU A 57 -1.97 -4.36 2.82
CA LEU A 57 -2.24 -5.43 1.85
C LEU A 57 -1.89 -4.97 0.42
N PRO A 58 -0.64 -5.20 -0.04
CA PRO A 58 -0.27 -4.94 -1.43
C PRO A 58 -0.85 -5.99 -2.37
N LEU A 59 -1.67 -5.57 -3.33
CA LEU A 59 -2.33 -6.45 -4.29
C LEU A 59 -1.43 -6.68 -5.51
N PHE A 60 -0.35 -7.43 -5.34
CA PHE A 60 0.60 -7.73 -6.43
C PHE A 60 -0.03 -8.48 -7.62
N SER A 61 -1.14 -9.20 -7.40
CA SER A 61 -1.95 -9.81 -8.46
C SER A 61 -2.61 -8.78 -9.39
N GLN A 62 -2.77 -7.54 -8.94
CA GLN A 62 -3.31 -6.41 -9.70
C GLN A 62 -2.22 -5.42 -10.12
N ALA A 63 -0.94 -5.79 -9.99
CA ALA A 63 0.16 -4.95 -10.41
C ALA A 63 0.18 -4.75 -11.93
N THR A 64 0.52 -3.55 -12.36
CA THR A 64 0.71 -3.19 -13.76
C THR A 64 2.10 -2.57 -13.93
N PRO A 65 2.94 -3.00 -14.88
CA PRO A 65 2.76 -4.18 -15.76
C PRO A 65 2.72 -5.49 -14.96
N LYS A 66 2.09 -6.53 -15.52
CA LYS A 66 2.08 -7.86 -14.91
C LYS A 66 3.44 -8.53 -15.04
N ALA A 67 3.93 -9.07 -13.94
CA ALA A 67 5.09 -9.95 -13.87
C ALA A 67 4.68 -11.28 -13.21
N ASN A 68 5.17 -12.39 -13.78
CA ASN A 68 5.01 -13.70 -13.17
C ASN A 68 6.13 -13.88 -12.14
N LEU A 69 5.83 -13.52 -10.89
CA LEU A 69 6.72 -13.72 -9.76
C LEU A 69 6.29 -14.99 -9.01
N ASP A 70 7.25 -15.75 -8.51
CA ASP A 70 6.98 -16.93 -7.70
C ASP A 70 6.28 -16.56 -6.39
N ASP A 71 5.47 -17.48 -5.86
CA ASP A 71 4.70 -17.28 -4.63
C ASP A 71 5.58 -16.88 -3.44
N ASP A 72 6.78 -17.44 -3.33
CA ASP A 72 7.71 -17.11 -2.24
C ASP A 72 8.29 -15.69 -2.39
N VAL A 73 8.45 -15.21 -3.62
CA VAL A 73 8.81 -13.80 -3.90
C VAL A 73 7.66 -12.88 -3.50
N ILE A 74 6.42 -13.23 -3.82
CA ILE A 74 5.22 -12.47 -3.45
C ILE A 74 5.08 -12.39 -1.92
N LYS A 75 5.28 -13.50 -1.20
CA LYS A 75 5.25 -13.51 0.28
C LYS A 75 6.34 -12.61 0.86
N ALA A 76 7.57 -12.70 0.36
CA ALA A 76 8.68 -11.87 0.81
C ALA A 76 8.44 -10.38 0.53
N LEU A 77 7.93 -10.04 -0.65
CA LEU A 77 7.55 -8.68 -1.02
C LEU A 77 6.43 -8.12 -0.13
N THR A 78 5.44 -8.95 0.18
CA THR A 78 4.33 -8.59 1.07
C THR A 78 4.88 -8.25 2.45
N LYS A 79 5.70 -9.13 3.02
CA LYS A 79 6.32 -8.94 4.34
C LYS A 79 7.19 -7.68 4.38
N ARG A 80 8.04 -7.48 3.37
CA ARG A 80 8.87 -6.28 3.28
C ARG A 80 8.05 -5.00 3.18
N THR A 81 6.94 -5.02 2.43
CA THR A 81 6.04 -3.84 2.33
C THR A 81 5.40 -3.52 3.68
N GLN A 82 4.99 -4.55 4.44
CA GLN A 82 4.39 -4.41 5.77
C GLN A 82 5.39 -3.90 6.82
N ASP A 83 6.65 -4.33 6.72
CA ASP A 83 7.72 -3.99 7.66
C ASP A 83 8.50 -2.73 7.25
N GLY A 84 8.15 -2.08 6.14
CA GLY A 84 8.94 -0.97 5.58
C GLY A 84 9.00 0.30 6.44
N GLY A 85 8.21 0.40 7.51
CA GLY A 85 8.32 1.45 8.54
C GLY A 85 9.29 1.12 9.68
N THR A 86 9.75 -0.12 9.76
CA THR A 86 10.70 -0.64 10.75
C THR A 86 12.03 -1.10 10.12
N GLU A 87 12.13 -1.08 8.78
CA GLU A 87 13.36 -1.25 7.98
C GLU A 87 14.25 0.00 8.05
#